data_AF-A0A8H4PBM4-F1
#
_entry.id   AF-A0A8H4PBM4-F1
#
_cell.length_a   1.000
_cell.length_b   1.000
_cell.length_c   1.000
_cell.angle_alpha   90.00
_cell.angle_beta   90.00
_cell.angle_gamma   90.00
#
_symmetry.space_group_name_H-M   'P 1'
#
loop_
_entity.id
_entity.type
_entity.pdbx_description
1 polymer ?
#
loop_
_entity_poly.entity_id
_entity_poly.type
_entity_poly.pdbx_seq_one_letter_code
_entity_poly.pdbx_strand_id
1 'polypeptide(L)'
;MPADWWYQELSLDSGIGMFKEQYTVPITDTETTFALPVPEGYSVVAESMSGETDTHEYWGSARDRIPRSQTESLDPSGWPSLTEEARITDTRGHLVSVQPHANLCLIRSGQVWANSSPAEVASYNTEIKPTLDSGMEELTENSDSFGCFSNRYLQIEDDDGNPIGKTWSISMWESLKRLEKWSLTPKHKQIFGTQINHFNRMEKEGVEANLNLWHELMVLRKADQSFTYFNCHRKTGILSAAYT
;
A
#
# COMPACT_ATOMS: atom_id res chain seq x y z
N MET A 1 12.75 -23.96 -7.55
CA MET A 1 13.88 -23.05 -7.82
C MET A 1 14.69 -22.87 -6.53
N PRO A 2 16.02 -22.71 -6.59
CA PRO A 2 16.86 -22.36 -5.44
C PRO A 2 16.37 -21.09 -4.73
N ALA A 3 16.62 -20.88 -3.44
CA ALA A 3 16.07 -19.72 -2.71
C ALA A 3 16.57 -18.35 -3.23
N ASP A 4 17.71 -18.36 -3.89
CA ASP A 4 18.48 -17.23 -4.39
C ASP A 4 18.40 -17.04 -5.92
N TRP A 5 17.52 -17.82 -6.59
CA TRP A 5 17.29 -17.75 -8.04
C TRP A 5 17.05 -16.33 -8.56
N TRP A 6 16.43 -15.49 -7.73
CA TRP A 6 15.96 -14.16 -8.09
C TRP A 6 17.06 -13.10 -8.16
N TYR A 7 18.29 -13.37 -7.69
CA TYR A 7 19.39 -12.39 -7.79
C TYR A 7 20.72 -13.02 -8.21
N GLN A 8 20.88 -14.34 -8.12
CA GLN A 8 22.15 -15.02 -8.39
C GLN A 8 22.70 -14.77 -9.81
N GLU A 9 21.84 -14.57 -10.79
CA GLU A 9 22.25 -14.36 -12.19
C GLU A 9 22.62 -12.89 -12.48
N LEU A 10 22.34 -11.96 -11.55
CA LEU A 10 22.75 -10.58 -11.71
C LEU A 10 24.24 -10.40 -11.43
N SER A 11 24.93 -9.74 -12.36
CA SER A 11 26.28 -9.25 -12.11
C SER A 11 26.30 -8.30 -10.91
N LEU A 12 27.35 -8.39 -10.08
CA LEU A 12 27.59 -7.48 -8.96
C LEU A 12 27.70 -6.01 -9.42
N ASP A 13 28.17 -5.80 -10.65
CA ASP A 13 28.33 -4.48 -11.25
C ASP A 13 27.09 -3.99 -12.02
N SER A 14 26.02 -4.80 -12.05
CA SER A 14 24.78 -4.48 -12.75
C SER A 14 24.23 -3.11 -12.33
N GLY A 15 23.61 -2.40 -13.27
CA GLY A 15 22.84 -1.20 -12.97
C GLY A 15 21.43 -1.50 -12.42
N ILE A 16 21.07 -2.77 -12.25
CA ILE A 16 19.75 -3.23 -11.84
C ILE A 16 19.78 -3.70 -10.39
N GLY A 17 18.86 -3.19 -9.59
CA GLY A 17 18.57 -3.69 -8.25
C GLY A 17 17.36 -4.61 -8.26
N MET A 18 17.38 -5.66 -7.44
CA MET A 18 16.26 -6.57 -7.24
C MET A 18 15.90 -6.64 -5.76
N PHE A 19 14.64 -6.84 -5.44
CA PHE A 19 14.20 -6.94 -4.06
C PHE A 19 13.05 -7.94 -3.89
N LYS A 20 12.92 -8.43 -2.66
CA LYS A 20 11.82 -9.27 -2.20
C LYS A 20 11.31 -8.72 -0.87
N GLU A 21 10.07 -8.27 -0.89
CA GLU A 21 9.31 -7.83 0.29
C GLU A 21 8.13 -8.80 0.41
N GLN A 22 8.25 -9.77 1.31
CA GLN A 22 7.30 -10.89 1.39
C GLN A 22 6.55 -10.87 2.73
N TYR A 23 5.25 -11.17 2.66
CA TYR A 23 4.35 -11.15 3.80
C TYR A 23 3.56 -12.47 3.85
N THR A 24 3.47 -13.08 5.04
CA THR A 24 2.64 -14.28 5.29
C THR A 24 1.68 -13.95 6.41
N VAL A 25 0.58 -13.29 6.07
CA VAL A 25 -0.26 -12.60 7.05
C VAL A 25 -1.48 -13.45 7.40
N PRO A 26 -1.75 -13.71 8.68
CA PRO A 26 -3.02 -14.28 9.11
C PRO A 26 -4.17 -13.34 8.78
N ILE A 27 -5.31 -13.86 8.32
CA ILE A 27 -6.50 -13.05 8.01
C ILE A 27 -7.01 -12.24 9.22
N THR A 28 -6.65 -12.65 10.45
CA THR A 28 -6.97 -11.90 11.67
C THR A 28 -6.26 -10.54 11.77
N ASP A 29 -5.21 -10.35 10.98
CA ASP A 29 -4.36 -9.15 10.99
C ASP A 29 -4.59 -8.26 9.76
N THR A 30 -5.62 -8.58 8.97
CA THR A 30 -5.94 -7.86 7.75
C THR A 30 -7.37 -7.31 7.78
N GLU A 31 -7.61 -6.32 6.92
CA GLU A 31 -8.95 -5.85 6.56
C GLU A 31 -8.96 -5.45 5.09
N THR A 32 -10.16 -5.43 4.50
CA THR A 32 -10.40 -4.95 3.14
C THR A 32 -11.68 -4.15 3.09
N THR A 33 -11.73 -3.17 2.18
CA THR A 33 -12.96 -2.45 1.83
C THR A 33 -12.99 -2.20 0.33
N PHE A 34 -14.19 -2.26 -0.25
CA PHE A 34 -14.41 -2.07 -1.68
C PHE A 34 -15.66 -1.22 -1.89
N ALA A 35 -15.60 -0.27 -2.82
CA ALA A 35 -16.76 0.50 -3.24
C ALA A 35 -17.71 -0.33 -4.14
N LEU A 36 -17.16 -1.30 -4.86
CA LEU A 36 -17.90 -2.23 -5.71
C LEU A 36 -17.56 -3.68 -5.35
N PRO A 37 -18.46 -4.65 -5.55
CA PRO A 37 -18.23 -6.06 -5.22
C PRO A 37 -17.31 -6.77 -6.24
N VAL A 38 -16.23 -6.11 -6.65
CA VAL A 38 -15.22 -6.60 -7.60
C VAL A 38 -13.91 -6.75 -6.83
N PRO A 39 -13.48 -8.00 -6.53
CA PRO A 39 -12.32 -8.25 -5.70
C PRO A 39 -11.03 -7.82 -6.41
N GLU A 40 -10.14 -7.24 -5.63
CA GLU A 40 -8.77 -6.91 -6.01
C GLU A 40 -7.82 -7.37 -4.89
N GLY A 41 -6.52 -7.33 -5.16
CA GLY A 41 -5.52 -7.71 -4.15
C GLY A 41 -5.67 -9.15 -3.66
N TYR A 42 -5.50 -9.38 -2.36
CA TYR A 42 -5.64 -10.73 -1.79
C TYR A 42 -7.09 -11.22 -1.76
N SER A 43 -8.08 -10.33 -1.93
CA SER A 43 -9.49 -10.75 -1.95
C SER A 43 -9.86 -11.58 -3.19
N VAL A 44 -9.01 -11.58 -4.23
CA VAL A 44 -9.19 -12.42 -5.43
C VAL A 44 -9.15 -13.91 -5.09
N VAL A 45 -8.45 -14.31 -4.02
CA VAL A 45 -8.39 -15.71 -3.57
C VAL A 45 -9.39 -16.03 -2.45
N ALA A 46 -10.23 -15.07 -2.05
CA ALA A 46 -11.29 -15.30 -1.08
C ALA A 46 -12.44 -16.11 -1.71
N GLU A 47 -13.22 -16.79 -0.88
CA GLU A 47 -14.38 -17.58 -1.34
C GLU A 47 -15.49 -16.68 -1.90
N SER A 48 -15.73 -15.52 -1.28
CA SER A 48 -16.77 -14.58 -1.68
C SER A 48 -16.53 -13.17 -1.13
N MET A 49 -17.15 -12.17 -1.75
CA MET A 49 -17.33 -10.84 -1.17
C MET A 49 -18.39 -10.87 -0.06
N SER A 50 -18.27 -10.00 0.93
CA SER A 50 -19.34 -9.77 1.90
C SER A 50 -20.51 -9.01 1.26
N GLY A 51 -21.63 -8.92 1.99
CA GLY A 51 -22.61 -7.87 1.73
C GLY A 51 -22.13 -6.50 2.22
N GLU A 52 -23.06 -5.55 2.27
CA GLU A 52 -22.84 -4.24 2.88
C GLU A 52 -22.43 -4.39 4.36
N THR A 53 -21.61 -3.46 4.83
CA THR A 53 -21.14 -3.38 6.22
C THR A 53 -21.48 -1.99 6.75
N ASP A 54 -21.74 -1.86 8.04
CA ASP A 54 -21.88 -0.57 8.74
C ASP A 54 -20.55 -0.05 9.31
N THR A 55 -19.49 -0.87 9.24
CA THR A 55 -18.17 -0.57 9.78
C THR A 55 -17.32 0.16 8.73
N HIS A 56 -17.80 1.31 8.25
CA HIS A 56 -17.11 2.17 7.27
C HIS A 56 -17.47 3.66 7.49
N GLU A 57 -16.83 4.57 6.75
CA GLU A 57 -17.14 6.01 6.72
C GLU A 57 -16.99 6.81 8.03
N TYR A 58 -16.38 6.21 9.06
CA TYR A 58 -15.85 6.93 10.21
C TYR A 58 -14.34 6.68 10.38
N TRP A 59 -13.65 7.68 10.93
CA TRP A 59 -12.23 7.58 11.25
C TRP A 59 -12.02 6.58 12.38
N GLY A 60 -11.32 5.48 12.08
CA GLY A 60 -11.17 4.31 12.96
C GLY A 60 -11.80 3.03 12.41
N SER A 61 -12.71 3.13 11.43
CA SER A 61 -13.38 1.95 10.87
C SER A 61 -12.42 0.91 10.27
N ALA A 62 -11.31 1.34 9.65
CA ALA A 62 -10.27 0.43 9.17
C ALA A 62 -9.71 -0.45 10.30
N ARG A 63 -9.46 0.12 11.48
CA ARG A 63 -9.02 -0.64 12.67
C ARG A 63 -10.09 -1.61 13.15
N ASP A 64 -11.34 -1.16 13.20
CA ASP A 64 -12.46 -1.99 13.67
C ASP A 64 -12.74 -3.17 12.75
N ARG A 65 -12.39 -3.08 11.46
CA ARG A 65 -12.45 -4.21 10.51
C ARG A 65 -11.31 -5.23 10.66
N ILE A 66 -10.23 -4.93 11.40
CA ILE A 66 -9.14 -5.87 11.65
C ILE A 66 -9.52 -6.77 12.83
N PRO A 67 -9.69 -8.09 12.67
CA PRO A 67 -10.17 -8.94 13.75
C PRO A 67 -9.35 -8.88 15.04
N ARG A 68 -8.01 -8.80 14.95
CA ARG A 68 -7.10 -8.74 16.11
C ARG A 68 -7.26 -7.45 16.93
N SER A 69 -7.81 -6.37 16.37
CA SER A 69 -8.00 -5.10 17.09
C SER A 69 -9.02 -5.20 18.23
N GLN A 70 -9.89 -6.23 18.22
CA GLN A 70 -10.85 -6.50 19.28
C GLN A 70 -10.18 -6.82 20.63
N THR A 71 -8.96 -7.36 20.61
CA THR A 71 -8.25 -7.83 21.81
C THR A 71 -6.86 -7.23 21.98
N GLU A 72 -6.31 -6.57 20.95
CA GLU A 72 -4.96 -6.00 20.97
C GLU A 72 -4.94 -4.55 20.49
N SER A 73 -4.04 -3.73 21.06
CA SER A 73 -3.88 -2.33 20.67
C SER A 73 -3.19 -2.13 19.31
N LEU A 74 -2.51 -3.16 18.81
CA LEU A 74 -1.73 -3.15 17.57
C LEU A 74 -0.57 -2.12 17.58
N ASP A 75 -0.07 -1.76 18.76
CA ASP A 75 1.05 -0.81 18.89
C ASP A 75 2.37 -1.40 18.33
N PRO A 76 3.20 -0.58 17.65
CA PRO A 76 4.46 -1.05 17.11
C PRO A 76 5.47 -1.37 18.22
N SER A 77 6.36 -2.33 17.96
CA SER A 77 7.47 -2.65 18.86
C SER A 77 8.76 -2.93 18.10
N GLY A 78 9.80 -2.15 18.40
CA GLY A 78 11.10 -2.17 17.72
C GLY A 78 11.20 -1.15 16.59
N TRP A 79 12.26 -1.25 15.81
CA TRP A 79 12.52 -0.44 14.62
C TRP A 79 13.18 -1.30 13.53
N PRO A 80 12.96 -1.03 12.23
CA PRO A 80 13.72 -1.69 11.17
C PRO A 80 15.22 -1.53 11.40
N SER A 81 15.98 -2.61 11.27
CA SER A 81 17.43 -2.56 11.43
C SER A 81 18.13 -3.49 10.47
N LEU A 82 19.33 -3.12 10.03
CA LEU A 82 20.17 -4.01 9.24
C LEU A 82 20.66 -5.15 10.12
N THR A 83 20.79 -6.35 9.55
CA THR A 83 21.57 -7.41 10.21
C THR A 83 23.03 -6.96 10.35
N GLU A 84 23.75 -7.52 11.33
CA GLU A 84 25.12 -7.09 11.64
C GLU A 84 26.05 -7.26 10.44
N GLU A 85 25.82 -8.31 9.64
CA GLU A 85 26.52 -8.62 8.39
C GLU A 85 26.19 -7.66 7.24
N ALA A 86 25.09 -6.90 7.35
CA ALA A 86 24.57 -6.03 6.30
C ALA A 86 24.79 -4.53 6.57
N ARG A 87 25.53 -4.17 7.64
CA ARG A 87 25.92 -2.78 7.96
C ARG A 87 26.97 -2.23 6.98
N ILE A 88 26.63 -2.18 5.70
CA ILE A 88 27.51 -1.75 4.62
C ILE A 88 27.12 -0.33 4.18
N THR A 89 28.13 0.53 4.00
CA THR A 89 27.95 1.92 3.57
C THR A 89 27.54 2.09 2.10
N ASP A 90 27.79 1.08 1.28
CA ASP A 90 27.36 1.02 -0.12
C ASP A 90 26.62 -0.31 -0.33
N THR A 91 25.41 -0.25 -0.84
CA THR A 91 24.56 -1.44 -1.05
C THR A 91 24.81 -2.09 -2.40
N ARG A 92 25.64 -1.48 -3.26
CA ARG A 92 25.99 -2.01 -4.58
C ARG A 92 26.67 -3.37 -4.46
N GLY A 93 26.23 -4.34 -5.26
CA GLY A 93 26.77 -5.70 -5.27
C GLY A 93 26.53 -6.50 -3.98
N HIS A 94 25.72 -5.99 -3.05
CA HIS A 94 25.47 -6.65 -1.77
C HIS A 94 24.02 -7.08 -1.62
N LEU A 95 23.84 -8.25 -0.99
CA LEU A 95 22.56 -8.71 -0.49
C LEU A 95 22.36 -8.15 0.93
N VAL A 96 21.36 -7.30 1.08
CA VAL A 96 21.01 -6.63 2.33
C VAL A 96 19.67 -7.17 2.81
N SER A 97 19.63 -7.61 4.07
CA SER A 97 18.39 -8.02 4.73
C SER A 97 18.06 -7.07 5.87
N VAL A 98 16.78 -6.74 6.01
CA VAL A 98 16.29 -5.88 7.09
C VAL A 98 15.56 -6.73 8.12
N GLN A 99 16.01 -6.64 9.38
CA GLN A 99 15.28 -7.14 10.53
C GLN A 99 14.06 -6.25 10.77
N PRO A 100 12.85 -6.81 10.67
CA PRO A 100 11.64 -6.03 10.78
C PRO A 100 11.23 -5.81 12.24
N HIS A 101 10.29 -4.89 12.46
CA HIS A 101 9.69 -4.65 13.77
C HIS A 101 8.23 -5.13 13.80
N ALA A 102 7.67 -5.34 15.00
CA ALA A 102 6.30 -5.82 15.12
C ALA A 102 5.27 -4.70 14.83
N ASN A 103 4.13 -5.08 14.26
CA ASN A 103 2.96 -4.27 13.93
C ASN A 103 3.26 -3.12 12.94
N LEU A 104 4.13 -3.38 11.96
CA LEU A 104 4.25 -2.55 10.76
C LEU A 104 2.91 -2.58 10.02
N CYS A 105 2.42 -1.43 9.55
CA CYS A 105 1.18 -1.35 8.79
C CYS A 105 1.50 -1.23 7.30
N LEU A 106 1.03 -2.19 6.51
CA LEU A 106 1.06 -2.15 5.06
C LEU A 106 -0.33 -1.82 4.56
N ILE A 107 -0.46 -0.81 3.70
CA ILE A 107 -1.70 -0.54 2.98
C ILE A 107 -1.44 -0.57 1.48
N ARG A 108 -2.34 -1.23 0.77
CA ARG A 108 -2.48 -1.09 -0.67
C ARG A 108 -3.85 -0.54 -0.98
N SER A 109 -3.90 0.63 -1.61
CA SER A 109 -5.16 1.28 -2.00
C SER A 109 -5.18 1.46 -3.52
N GLY A 110 -6.28 1.05 -4.14
CA GLY A 110 -6.40 1.04 -5.59
C GLY A 110 -7.56 1.85 -6.13
N GLN A 111 -7.37 2.29 -7.37
CA GLN A 111 -8.37 2.97 -8.18
C GLN A 111 -8.48 2.22 -9.49
N VAL A 112 -9.67 1.72 -9.83
CA VAL A 112 -9.89 0.90 -11.02
C VAL A 112 -11.03 1.51 -11.84
N TRP A 113 -10.69 2.06 -13.00
CA TRP A 113 -11.62 2.66 -13.96
C TRP A 113 -11.68 1.91 -15.28
N ALA A 114 -11.05 0.73 -15.37
CA ALA A 114 -11.01 -0.09 -16.59
C ALA A 114 -12.41 -0.44 -17.14
N ASN A 115 -13.42 -0.53 -16.25
CA ASN A 115 -14.81 -0.80 -16.62
C ASN A 115 -15.70 0.46 -16.59
N SER A 116 -15.11 1.64 -16.37
CA SER A 116 -15.84 2.91 -16.29
C SER A 116 -16.24 3.42 -17.67
N SER A 117 -17.36 4.14 -17.71
CA SER A 117 -17.79 4.85 -18.93
C SER A 117 -16.77 5.94 -19.31
N PRO A 118 -16.66 6.34 -20.58
CA PRO A 118 -15.78 7.44 -20.98
C PRO A 118 -16.01 8.74 -20.21
N ALA A 119 -17.26 9.02 -19.83
CA ALA A 119 -17.60 10.20 -19.04
C ALA A 119 -17.09 10.10 -17.59
N GLU A 120 -17.20 8.93 -16.97
CA GLU A 120 -16.67 8.68 -15.63
C GLU A 120 -15.14 8.69 -15.62
N VAL A 121 -14.48 8.12 -16.63
CA VAL A 121 -13.02 8.19 -16.80
C VAL A 121 -12.57 9.65 -16.95
N ALA A 122 -13.29 10.46 -17.73
CA ALA A 122 -12.99 11.88 -17.84
C ALA A 122 -13.10 12.58 -16.48
N SER A 123 -14.18 12.35 -15.73
CA SER A 123 -14.37 12.89 -14.38
C SER A 123 -13.28 12.44 -13.40
N TYR A 124 -12.93 11.15 -13.39
CA TYR A 124 -11.83 10.61 -12.58
C TYR A 124 -10.53 11.37 -12.86
N ASN A 125 -10.18 11.55 -14.14
CA ASN A 125 -8.95 12.23 -14.55
C ASN A 125 -8.93 13.73 -14.21
N THR A 126 -10.09 14.40 -14.18
CA THR A 126 -10.15 15.85 -13.90
C THR A 126 -10.34 16.18 -12.43
N GLU A 127 -11.01 15.32 -11.66
CA GLU A 127 -11.42 15.61 -10.29
C GLU A 127 -10.60 14.81 -9.27
N ILE A 128 -10.61 13.47 -9.41
CA ILE A 128 -10.06 12.55 -8.40
C ILE A 128 -8.55 12.41 -8.54
N LYS A 129 -8.09 12.04 -9.74
CA LYS A 129 -6.67 11.73 -10.00
C LYS A 129 -5.73 12.87 -9.61
N PRO A 130 -5.98 14.15 -9.92
CA PRO A 130 -5.07 15.23 -9.52
C PRO A 130 -4.96 15.39 -8.00
N THR A 131 -6.07 15.20 -7.29
CA THR A 131 -6.11 15.26 -5.82
C THR A 131 -5.33 14.10 -5.20
N LEU A 132 -5.49 12.90 -5.76
CA LEU A 132 -4.76 11.71 -5.35
C LEU A 132 -3.26 11.82 -5.63
N ASP A 133 -2.88 12.19 -6.85
CA ASP A 133 -1.50 12.35 -7.28
C ASP A 133 -0.76 13.32 -6.35
N SER A 134 -1.37 14.49 -6.07
CA SER A 134 -0.81 15.47 -5.12
C SER A 134 -0.67 14.92 -3.70
N GLY A 135 -1.59 14.09 -3.23
CA GLY A 135 -1.48 13.51 -1.89
C GLY A 135 -0.44 12.40 -1.79
N MET A 136 -0.25 11.62 -2.86
CA MET A 136 0.83 10.62 -2.92
C MET A 136 2.20 11.28 -3.01
N GLU A 137 2.31 12.40 -3.72
CA GLU A 137 3.53 13.22 -3.77
C GLU A 137 3.86 13.79 -2.37
N GLU A 138 2.91 14.46 -1.71
CA GLU A 138 3.11 15.00 -0.36
C GLU A 138 3.51 13.91 0.65
N LEU A 139 2.85 12.77 0.60
CA LEU A 139 3.17 11.63 1.46
C LEU A 139 4.59 11.13 1.22
N THR A 140 5.06 11.14 -0.02
CA THR A 140 6.41 10.71 -0.38
C THR A 140 7.45 11.71 0.10
N GLU A 141 7.23 13.00 -0.15
CA GLU A 141 8.13 14.10 0.25
C GLU A 141 8.26 14.26 1.76
N ASN A 142 7.17 14.02 2.50
CA ASN A 142 7.11 14.22 3.95
C ASN A 142 7.02 12.90 4.73
N SER A 143 7.40 11.80 4.09
CA SER A 143 7.31 10.42 4.57
C SER A 143 7.84 10.23 6.00
N ASP A 144 9.03 10.76 6.30
CA ASP A 144 9.65 10.71 7.63
C ASP A 144 8.79 11.37 8.72
N SER A 145 8.16 12.51 8.42
CA SER A 145 7.32 13.24 9.38
C SER A 145 6.04 12.46 9.73
N PHE A 146 5.53 11.71 8.77
CA PHE A 146 4.33 10.90 8.92
C PHE A 146 4.61 9.53 9.51
N GLY A 147 5.86 9.05 9.49
CA GLY A 147 6.20 7.67 9.84
C GLY A 147 5.82 6.67 8.73
N CYS A 148 5.87 7.12 7.49
CA CYS A 148 5.74 6.26 6.30
C CYS A 148 7.15 5.92 5.81
N PHE A 149 7.56 4.65 5.91
CA PHE A 149 8.90 4.22 5.48
C PHE A 149 9.06 4.20 3.96
N SER A 150 7.98 3.85 3.26
CA SER A 150 7.97 3.80 1.80
C SER A 150 6.57 4.05 1.31
N ASN A 151 6.45 4.91 0.29
CA ASN A 151 5.22 5.08 -0.47
C ASN A 151 5.54 4.88 -1.95
N ARG A 152 4.80 4.01 -2.63
CA ARG A 152 4.89 3.77 -4.06
C ARG A 152 3.53 3.99 -4.67
N TYR A 153 3.44 4.86 -5.65
CA TYR A 153 2.23 5.05 -6.43
C TYR A 153 2.48 4.54 -7.85
N LEU A 154 1.80 3.46 -8.19
CA LEU A 154 2.10 2.58 -9.31
C LEU A 154 0.98 2.64 -10.34
N GLN A 155 1.37 2.79 -11.60
CA GLN A 155 0.52 2.53 -12.76
C GLN A 155 0.60 1.03 -13.06
N ILE A 156 -0.55 0.39 -13.18
CA ILE A 156 -0.57 -1.04 -13.54
C ILE A 156 -0.50 -1.17 -15.04
N GLU A 157 0.23 -2.17 -15.52
CA GLU A 157 0.48 -2.46 -16.92
C GLU A 157 0.06 -3.89 -17.27
N ASP A 158 -0.21 -4.15 -18.54
CA ASP A 158 -0.37 -5.50 -19.08
C ASP A 158 0.99 -6.18 -19.37
N ASP A 159 0.96 -7.39 -19.93
CA ASP A 159 2.17 -8.18 -20.22
C ASP A 159 3.06 -7.53 -21.30
N ASP A 160 2.52 -6.61 -22.10
CA ASP A 160 3.23 -5.85 -23.13
C ASP A 160 3.77 -4.50 -22.60
N GLY A 161 3.51 -4.17 -21.33
CA GLY A 161 3.90 -2.91 -20.70
C GLY A 161 2.97 -1.74 -20.99
N ASN A 162 1.75 -1.99 -21.48
CA ASN A 162 0.78 -0.92 -21.70
C ASN A 162 0.00 -0.62 -20.42
N PRO A 163 -0.17 0.66 -20.05
CA PRO A 163 -1.00 1.04 -18.91
C PRO A 163 -2.43 0.53 -19.02
N ILE A 164 -2.89 -0.17 -18.00
CA ILE A 164 -4.32 -0.54 -17.84
C ILE A 164 -5.03 0.48 -16.96
N GLY A 165 -6.36 0.48 -16.98
CA GLY A 165 -7.19 1.43 -16.20
C GLY A 165 -7.18 1.18 -14.69
N LYS A 166 -6.00 1.06 -14.08
CA LYS A 166 -5.78 0.79 -12.65
C LYS A 166 -4.52 1.47 -12.14
N THR A 167 -4.59 2.03 -10.95
CA THR A 167 -3.43 2.47 -10.16
C THR A 167 -3.50 1.90 -8.75
N TRP A 168 -2.33 1.66 -8.14
CA TRP A 168 -2.22 1.28 -6.73
C TRP A 168 -1.23 2.19 -6.00
N SER A 169 -1.59 2.65 -4.81
CA SER A 169 -0.60 3.02 -3.82
C SER A 169 -0.25 1.80 -2.98
N ILE A 170 1.04 1.63 -2.65
CA ILE A 170 1.53 0.67 -1.67
C ILE A 170 2.40 1.45 -0.71
N SER A 171 1.99 1.52 0.56
CA SER A 171 2.76 2.22 1.58
C SER A 171 2.99 1.38 2.83
N MET A 172 4.21 1.50 3.35
CA MET A 172 4.69 0.85 4.56
C MET A 172 4.80 1.90 5.66
N TRP A 173 4.13 1.67 6.78
CA TRP A 173 4.01 2.60 7.88
C TRP A 173 4.56 2.01 9.16
N GLU A 174 5.23 2.84 9.96
CA GLU A 174 5.68 2.50 11.31
C GLU A 174 4.56 1.87 12.15
N SER A 175 3.31 2.29 11.97
CA SER A 175 2.16 1.64 12.59
C SER A 175 0.84 2.04 11.93
N LEU A 176 -0.22 1.27 12.23
CA LEU A 176 -1.59 1.62 11.88
C LEU A 176 -1.96 3.02 12.42
N LYS A 177 -1.51 3.34 13.63
CA LYS A 177 -1.74 4.65 14.26
C LYS A 177 -1.13 5.82 13.48
N ARG A 178 0.01 5.61 12.81
CA ARG A 178 0.61 6.64 11.95
C ARG A 178 -0.23 6.87 10.69
N LEU A 179 -0.69 5.79 10.06
CA LEU A 179 -1.60 5.86 8.92
C LEU A 179 -2.92 6.54 9.29
N GLU A 180 -3.55 6.17 10.41
CA GLU A 180 -4.78 6.80 10.92
C GLU A 180 -4.60 8.30 11.21
N LYS A 181 -3.42 8.72 11.69
CA LYS A 181 -3.11 10.14 11.87
C LYS A 181 -2.98 10.86 10.54
N TRP A 182 -2.32 10.25 9.56
CA TRP A 182 -2.20 10.82 8.23
C TRP A 182 -3.58 10.94 7.55
N SER A 183 -4.46 9.95 7.73
CA SER A 183 -5.80 9.98 7.15
C SER A 183 -6.66 11.15 7.66
N LEU A 184 -6.33 11.68 8.84
CA LEU A 184 -6.98 12.84 9.45
C LEU A 184 -6.42 14.20 8.99
N THR A 185 -5.33 14.22 8.23
CA THR A 185 -4.74 15.45 7.68
C THR A 185 -5.67 16.11 6.66
N PRO A 186 -5.52 17.43 6.42
CA PRO A 186 -6.29 18.11 5.38
C PRO A 186 -6.13 17.48 3.99
N LYS A 187 -4.92 17.00 3.64
CA LYS A 187 -4.65 16.41 2.33
C LYS A 187 -5.44 15.12 2.09
N HIS A 188 -5.40 14.18 3.02
CA HIS A 188 -6.17 12.95 2.87
C HIS A 188 -7.68 13.21 2.93
N LYS A 189 -8.14 14.12 3.80
CA LYS A 189 -9.56 14.54 3.84
C LYS A 189 -10.02 15.15 2.53
N GLN A 190 -9.15 15.88 1.82
CA GLN A 190 -9.45 16.38 0.47
C GLN A 190 -9.65 15.22 -0.52
N ILE A 191 -8.77 14.22 -0.52
CA ILE A 191 -8.91 13.02 -1.37
C ILE A 191 -10.25 12.33 -1.09
N PHE A 192 -10.51 12.02 0.18
CA PHE A 192 -11.75 11.37 0.61
C PHE A 192 -12.98 12.19 0.19
N GLY A 193 -12.98 13.50 0.44
CA GLY A 193 -14.08 14.38 0.07
C GLY A 193 -14.34 14.41 -1.43
N THR A 194 -13.29 14.43 -2.27
CA THR A 194 -13.43 14.38 -3.73
C THR A 194 -14.05 13.06 -4.20
N GLN A 195 -13.66 11.93 -3.61
CA GLN A 195 -14.22 10.61 -3.94
C GLN A 195 -15.70 10.51 -3.55
N ILE A 196 -16.06 10.93 -2.33
CA ILE A 196 -17.45 10.95 -1.87
C ILE A 196 -18.32 11.87 -2.75
N ASN A 197 -17.81 13.06 -3.10
CA ASN A 197 -18.52 13.98 -3.99
C ASN A 197 -18.78 13.39 -5.38
N HIS A 198 -17.83 12.61 -5.92
CA HIS A 198 -17.99 11.92 -7.19
C HIS A 198 -19.15 10.91 -7.14
N PHE A 199 -19.17 10.01 -6.15
CA PHE A 199 -20.25 9.02 -6.02
C PHE A 199 -21.61 9.67 -5.76
N ASN A 200 -21.69 10.66 -4.87
CA ASN A 200 -22.93 11.40 -4.61
C ASN A 200 -23.47 12.11 -5.86
N ARG A 201 -22.57 12.64 -6.71
CA ARG A 201 -22.96 13.27 -7.97
C ARG A 201 -23.52 12.25 -8.96
N MET A 202 -22.85 11.12 -9.14
CA MET A 202 -23.28 10.04 -10.04
C MET A 202 -24.66 9.50 -9.62
N GLU A 203 -24.86 9.27 -8.31
CA GLU A 203 -26.16 8.87 -7.77
C GLU A 203 -27.25 9.91 -8.06
N LYS A 204 -27.00 11.20 -7.77
CA LYS A 204 -27.95 12.29 -8.03
C LYS A 204 -28.30 12.42 -9.51
N GLU A 205 -27.37 12.14 -10.40
CA GLU A 205 -27.54 12.19 -11.86
C GLU A 205 -28.18 10.90 -12.42
N GLY A 206 -28.39 9.88 -11.58
CA GLY A 206 -28.94 8.58 -12.00
C GLY A 206 -27.98 7.80 -12.90
N VAL A 207 -26.68 8.03 -12.76
CA VAL A 207 -25.63 7.36 -13.53
C VAL A 207 -24.97 6.30 -12.66
N GLU A 208 -24.88 5.08 -13.17
CA GLU A 208 -24.19 3.98 -12.49
C GLU A 208 -22.68 4.26 -12.42
N ALA A 209 -22.13 4.32 -11.21
CA ALA A 209 -20.70 4.46 -10.98
C ALA A 209 -20.00 3.10 -11.10
N ASN A 210 -18.98 3.03 -11.94
CA ASN A 210 -18.19 1.83 -12.19
C ASN A 210 -16.74 1.98 -11.71
N LEU A 211 -16.37 3.14 -11.18
CA LEU A 211 -15.09 3.38 -10.54
C LEU A 211 -14.98 2.53 -9.26
N ASN A 212 -14.17 1.47 -9.30
CA ASN A 212 -13.91 0.64 -8.13
C ASN A 212 -12.75 1.22 -7.31
N LEU A 213 -13.08 1.85 -6.20
CA LEU A 213 -12.12 2.28 -5.19
C LEU A 213 -12.05 1.24 -4.08
N TRP A 214 -10.85 0.87 -3.68
CA TRP A 214 -10.67 -0.17 -2.67
C TRP A 214 -9.38 0.03 -1.89
N HIS A 215 -9.29 -0.65 -0.76
CA HIS A 215 -8.00 -0.89 -0.12
C HIS A 215 -7.97 -2.23 0.60
N GLU A 216 -6.75 -2.69 0.83
CA GLU A 216 -6.41 -3.76 1.75
C GLU A 216 -5.33 -3.26 2.71
N LEU A 217 -5.49 -3.58 3.99
CA LEU A 217 -4.57 -3.19 5.04
C LEU A 217 -4.16 -4.43 5.84
N MET A 218 -2.87 -4.51 6.16
CA MET A 218 -2.27 -5.59 6.93
C MET A 218 -1.44 -5.00 8.08
N VAL A 219 -1.63 -5.51 9.31
CA VAL A 219 -0.78 -5.16 10.46
C VAL A 219 0.13 -6.34 10.78
N LEU A 220 1.36 -6.23 10.30
CA LEU A 220 2.30 -7.34 10.18
C LEU A 220 2.99 -7.65 11.50
N ARG A 221 2.94 -8.90 11.92
CA ARG A 221 3.76 -9.39 13.03
C ARG A 221 5.22 -9.46 12.57
N LYS A 222 6.15 -9.42 13.51
CA LYS A 222 7.58 -9.50 13.21
C LYS A 222 7.95 -10.77 12.39
N ALA A 223 7.33 -11.90 12.71
CA ALA A 223 7.61 -13.18 12.06
C ALA A 223 6.97 -13.33 10.66
N ASP A 224 5.98 -12.48 10.33
CA ASP A 224 5.14 -12.62 9.15
C ASP A 224 5.65 -11.78 7.97
N GLN A 225 6.87 -11.24 8.07
CA GLN A 225 7.45 -10.33 7.09
C GLN A 225 8.95 -10.59 6.90
N SER A 226 9.41 -10.47 5.66
CA SER A 226 10.82 -10.60 5.31
C SER A 226 11.18 -9.63 4.19
N PHE A 227 12.36 -9.03 4.31
CA PHE A 227 12.81 -7.94 3.45
C PHE A 227 14.25 -8.19 3.02
N THR A 228 14.46 -8.39 1.72
CA THR A 228 15.78 -8.63 1.14
C THR A 228 15.96 -7.82 -0.14
N TYR A 229 17.12 -7.20 -0.27
CA TYR A 229 17.45 -6.30 -1.36
C TYR A 229 18.83 -6.67 -1.90
N PHE A 230 18.98 -6.75 -3.21
CA PHE A 230 20.26 -6.96 -3.87
C PHE A 230 20.52 -5.78 -4.79
N ASN A 231 21.65 -5.09 -4.58
CA ASN A 231 22.07 -3.98 -5.45
C ASN A 231 21.06 -2.81 -5.53
N CYS A 232 20.21 -2.65 -4.50
CA CYS A 232 19.21 -1.58 -4.43
C CYS A 232 19.80 -0.33 -3.77
N HIS A 233 19.31 0.85 -4.18
CA HIS A 233 19.61 2.09 -3.47
C HIS A 233 19.08 2.06 -2.03
N ARG A 234 19.76 2.74 -1.10
CA ARG A 234 19.40 2.76 0.34
C ARG A 234 18.03 3.35 0.68
N LYS A 235 17.41 4.05 -0.29
CA LYS A 235 16.05 4.59 -0.17
C LYS A 235 14.97 3.65 -0.73
N THR A 236 15.33 2.46 -1.19
CA THR A 236 14.37 1.50 -1.76
C THR A 236 13.61 0.79 -0.65
N GLY A 237 12.28 0.93 -0.65
CA GLY A 237 11.42 0.19 0.29
C GLY A 237 11.73 0.54 1.74
N ILE A 238 11.81 -0.48 2.59
CA ILE A 238 12.09 -0.32 4.03
C ILE A 238 13.56 0.00 4.35
N LEU A 239 14.47 -0.07 3.36
CA LEU A 239 15.89 0.29 3.56
C LEU A 239 16.03 1.73 4.05
N SER A 240 15.15 2.63 3.61
CA SER A 240 15.14 4.04 4.02
C SER A 240 15.12 4.18 5.54
N ALA A 241 14.32 3.36 6.23
CA ALA A 241 14.14 3.37 7.68
C ALA A 241 15.27 2.64 8.44
N ALA A 242 16.00 1.74 7.77
CA ALA A 242 17.10 0.99 8.36
C ALA A 242 18.47 1.70 8.24
N TYR A 243 18.60 2.62 7.27
CA TYR A 243 19.81 3.42 7.01
C TYR A 243 19.73 4.86 7.54
N THR A 244 18.72 5.19 8.36
CA THR A 244 18.58 6.49 9.05
C THR A 244 19.72 6.78 10.02
#